data_AF-A0A7Y7CVF5-F1
#
_entry.id   AF-A0A7Y7CVF5-F1
#
_cell.length_a   1.000
_cell.length_b   1.000
_cell.length_c   1.000
_cell.angle_alpha   90.00
_cell.angle_beta   90.00
_cell.angle_gamma   90.00
#
_symmetry.space_group_name_H-M   'P 1'
#
loop_
_entity.id
_entity.type
_entity.pdbx_description
1 polymer ?
#
loop_
_entity_poly.entity_id
_entity_poly.type
_entity_poly.pdbx_seq_one_letter_code
_entity_poly.pdbx_strand_id
1 'polypeptide(L)'
;MRVPTSSDLFRISHWILGASPFLNVPNAWNFPDSFSEGIDDEVLKRELDALSGVLISSPLRMGRIFERVFFALFEAHSKYEVLDTGVGIFNEERQVTELDILLRTPEGRGLHLEAAVKFYLYVEGEDGVRVVGPNGNDVLENRLAKFDRQLMHGQSYVKGKYPDLEFDHMIFTRGRIFQPMKGETLSHPLIHPKCEVGEWVRSSVPEELHLMVSRWEWIAWPPMYAAPFELDSQATHGWRNVGGEVQHVIVLPD
;
A
#
# COMPACT_ATOMS: atom_id res chain seq x y z
N MET A 1 -20.66 5.08 -3.51
CA MET A 1 -19.29 4.65 -3.87
C MET A 1 -19.33 3.17 -4.19
N ARG A 2 -18.71 2.74 -5.30
CA ARG A 2 -18.61 1.31 -5.67
C ARG A 2 -17.61 0.62 -4.72
N VAL A 3 -17.84 -0.64 -4.37
CA VAL A 3 -16.86 -1.49 -3.66
C VAL A 3 -16.00 -2.25 -4.68
N PRO A 4 -14.74 -2.61 -4.36
CA PRO A 4 -13.90 -3.39 -5.27
C PRO A 4 -14.58 -4.73 -5.60
N THR A 5 -14.56 -5.12 -6.87
CA THR A 5 -14.94 -6.46 -7.32
C THR A 5 -13.75 -7.42 -7.19
N SER A 6 -13.97 -8.73 -7.29
CA SER A 6 -12.86 -9.71 -7.36
C SER A 6 -11.85 -9.40 -8.47
N SER A 7 -12.32 -8.91 -9.63
CA SER A 7 -11.43 -8.50 -10.73
C SER A 7 -10.60 -7.27 -10.36
N ASP A 8 -11.15 -6.33 -9.59
CA ASP A 8 -10.39 -5.20 -9.07
C ASP A 8 -9.35 -5.67 -8.03
N LEU A 9 -9.72 -6.58 -7.14
CA LEU A 9 -8.82 -7.16 -6.15
C LEU A 9 -7.68 -7.96 -6.79
N PHE A 10 -7.95 -8.69 -7.87
CA PHE A 10 -6.94 -9.40 -8.65
C PHE A 10 -5.97 -8.42 -9.35
N ARG A 11 -6.48 -7.29 -9.85
CA ARG A 11 -5.62 -6.23 -10.38
C ARG A 11 -4.75 -5.61 -9.28
N ILE A 12 -5.32 -5.39 -8.10
CA ILE A 12 -4.57 -4.93 -6.93
C ILE A 12 -3.46 -5.93 -6.56
N SER A 13 -3.72 -7.24 -6.59
CA SER A 13 -2.71 -8.25 -6.25
C SER A 13 -1.53 -8.24 -7.23
N HIS A 14 -1.80 -8.13 -8.54
CA HIS A 14 -0.75 -7.95 -9.55
C HIS A 14 0.05 -6.67 -9.35
N TRP A 15 -0.61 -5.56 -9.04
CA TRP A 15 0.08 -4.31 -8.71
C TRP A 15 0.97 -4.46 -7.48
N ILE A 16 0.48 -5.11 -6.42
CA ILE A 16 1.24 -5.38 -5.20
C ILE A 16 2.51 -6.19 -5.52
N LEU A 17 2.42 -7.23 -6.36
CA LEU A 17 3.56 -8.06 -6.75
C LEU A 17 4.59 -7.28 -7.57
N GLY A 18 4.14 -6.53 -8.58
CA GLY A 18 5.03 -5.90 -9.57
C GLY A 18 5.57 -4.52 -9.19
N ALA A 19 4.92 -3.81 -8.27
CA ALA A 19 5.34 -2.46 -7.90
C ALA A 19 6.63 -2.47 -7.06
N SER A 20 7.48 -1.46 -7.26
CA SER A 20 8.66 -1.25 -6.43
C SER A 20 8.28 -0.86 -4.99
N PRO A 21 9.17 -1.08 -4.01
CA PRO A 21 9.01 -0.53 -2.67
C PRO A 21 8.72 0.97 -2.71
N PHE A 22 7.89 1.46 -1.78
CA PHE A 22 7.66 2.91 -1.64
C PHE A 22 8.77 3.58 -0.82
N LEU A 23 9.15 2.95 0.29
CA LEU A 23 10.20 3.46 1.18
C LEU A 23 11.57 2.88 0.88
N ASN A 24 12.59 3.72 1.05
CA ASN A 24 13.99 3.33 1.08
C ASN A 24 14.46 3.29 2.54
N VAL A 25 14.30 2.13 3.18
CA VAL A 25 14.65 1.90 4.59
C VAL A 25 15.48 0.63 4.75
N PRO A 26 16.37 0.52 5.75
CA PRO A 26 17.30 -0.61 5.89
C PRO A 26 16.63 -1.99 6.02
N ASN A 27 15.43 -2.02 6.60
CA ASN A 27 14.61 -3.20 6.84
C ASN A 27 13.48 -3.34 5.82
N ALA A 28 13.64 -2.78 4.61
CA ALA A 28 12.70 -2.98 3.52
C ALA A 28 12.73 -4.44 3.05
N TRP A 29 11.56 -5.04 2.90
CA TRP A 29 11.38 -6.35 2.27
C TRP A 29 10.63 -6.21 0.96
N ASN A 30 10.99 -7.03 -0.01
CA ASN A 30 10.29 -7.16 -1.28
C ASN A 30 10.14 -8.63 -1.64
N PHE A 31 9.14 -8.95 -2.48
CA PHE A 31 8.99 -10.29 -3.00
C PHE A 31 10.27 -10.73 -3.74
N PRO A 32 10.75 -11.96 -3.53
CA PRO A 32 11.73 -12.58 -4.42
C PRO A 32 11.19 -12.62 -5.85
N ASP A 33 12.08 -12.54 -6.85
CA ASP A 33 11.67 -12.57 -8.26
C ASP A 33 10.84 -13.82 -8.63
N SER A 34 11.10 -14.95 -7.95
CA SER A 34 10.38 -16.21 -8.14
C SER A 34 9.10 -16.35 -7.31
N PHE A 35 8.67 -15.33 -6.55
CA PHE A 35 7.52 -15.44 -5.63
C PHE A 35 6.24 -15.82 -6.38
N SER A 36 5.98 -15.23 -7.54
CA SER A 36 4.77 -15.51 -8.31
C SER A 36 4.68 -16.96 -8.80
N GLU A 37 5.81 -17.66 -8.95
CA GLU A 37 5.83 -19.07 -9.35
C GLU A 37 5.24 -20.00 -8.28
N GLY A 38 5.19 -19.55 -7.03
CA GLY A 38 4.64 -20.32 -5.92
C GLY A 38 3.16 -20.06 -5.65
N ILE A 39 2.54 -19.11 -6.34
CA ILE A 39 1.13 -18.74 -6.16
C ILE A 39 0.24 -19.77 -6.87
N ASP A 40 -0.72 -20.32 -6.12
CA ASP A 40 -1.85 -21.08 -6.65
C ASP A 40 -2.96 -20.10 -7.06
N ASP A 41 -3.16 -19.93 -8.37
CA ASP A 41 -4.15 -19.00 -8.93
C ASP A 41 -5.60 -19.34 -8.53
N GLU A 42 -5.92 -20.62 -8.34
CA GLU A 42 -7.27 -21.03 -7.94
C GLU A 42 -7.53 -20.66 -6.48
N VAL A 43 -6.54 -20.88 -5.61
CA VAL A 43 -6.58 -20.44 -4.21
C VAL A 43 -6.65 -18.92 -4.13
N LEU A 44 -5.78 -18.20 -4.84
CA LEU A 44 -5.78 -16.74 -4.84
C LEU A 44 -7.13 -16.19 -5.27
N LYS A 45 -7.69 -16.70 -6.36
CA LYS A 45 -9.01 -16.28 -6.85
C LYS A 45 -10.10 -16.50 -5.80
N ARG A 46 -10.10 -17.66 -5.14
CA ARG A 46 -11.07 -17.97 -4.07
C ARG A 46 -10.95 -16.99 -2.90
N GLU A 47 -9.74 -16.70 -2.44
CA GLU A 47 -9.51 -15.75 -1.34
C GLU A 47 -9.97 -14.33 -1.71
N LEU A 48 -9.71 -13.89 -2.95
CA LEU A 48 -10.15 -12.58 -3.43
C LEU A 48 -11.67 -12.51 -3.65
N ASP A 49 -12.31 -13.59 -4.10
CA ASP A 49 -13.77 -13.70 -4.19
C ASP A 49 -14.42 -13.59 -2.80
N ALA A 50 -13.86 -14.29 -1.80
CA ALA A 50 -14.32 -14.20 -0.42
C ALA A 50 -14.15 -12.77 0.14
N LEU A 51 -12.99 -12.13 -0.09
CA LEU A 51 -12.75 -10.75 0.29
C LEU A 51 -13.73 -9.79 -0.38
N SER A 52 -14.00 -9.95 -1.68
CA SER A 52 -15.00 -9.15 -2.39
C SER A 52 -16.38 -9.26 -1.72
N GLY A 53 -16.77 -10.46 -1.28
CA GLY A 53 -18.02 -10.69 -0.53
C GLY A 53 -18.07 -9.93 0.80
N VAL A 54 -16.97 -9.92 1.55
CA VAL A 54 -16.85 -9.15 2.80
C VAL A 54 -17.00 -7.65 2.53
N LEU A 55 -16.32 -7.12 1.51
CA LEU A 55 -16.33 -5.69 1.18
C LEU A 55 -17.72 -5.16 0.78
N ILE A 56 -18.59 -6.02 0.25
CA ILE A 56 -20.00 -5.67 -0.05
C ILE A 56 -20.78 -5.38 1.24
N SER A 57 -20.55 -6.18 2.29
CA SER A 57 -21.27 -6.05 3.58
C SER A 57 -20.62 -5.06 4.54
N SER A 58 -19.29 -4.93 4.49
CA SER A 58 -18.51 -4.05 5.35
C SER A 58 -17.39 -3.38 4.55
N PRO A 59 -17.65 -2.19 3.96
CA PRO A 59 -16.64 -1.47 3.22
C PRO A 59 -15.42 -1.13 4.09
N LEU A 60 -14.25 -1.59 3.67
CA LEU A 60 -12.99 -1.32 4.36
C LEU A 60 -12.30 -0.07 3.80
N ARG A 61 -11.46 0.55 4.64
CA ARG A 61 -10.53 1.60 4.18
C ARG A 61 -9.48 1.00 3.25
N MET A 62 -9.02 1.77 2.27
CA MET A 62 -8.01 1.36 1.27
C MET A 62 -6.80 0.64 1.88
N GLY A 63 -6.25 1.13 2.99
CA GLY A 63 -5.10 0.49 3.65
C GLY A 63 -5.38 -0.94 4.10
N ARG A 64 -6.59 -1.21 4.63
CA ARG A 64 -7.00 -2.57 5.00
C ARG A 64 -7.36 -3.44 3.80
N ILE A 65 -7.87 -2.85 2.70
CA ILE A 65 -8.06 -3.60 1.45
C ILE A 65 -6.71 -4.08 0.93
N PHE A 66 -5.72 -3.18 0.84
CA PHE A 66 -4.35 -3.52 0.46
C PHE A 66 -3.78 -4.64 1.31
N GLU A 67 -3.88 -4.52 2.63
CA GLU A 67 -3.39 -5.53 3.58
C GLU A 67 -4.08 -6.89 3.39
N ARG A 68 -5.40 -6.93 3.20
CA ARG A 68 -6.12 -8.19 2.99
C ARG A 68 -5.77 -8.86 1.66
N VAL A 69 -5.56 -8.08 0.60
CA VAL A 69 -5.05 -8.62 -0.69
C VAL A 69 -3.62 -9.12 -0.53
N PHE A 70 -2.79 -8.40 0.22
CA PHE A 70 -1.43 -8.82 0.54
C PHE A 70 -1.39 -10.14 1.34
N PHE A 71 -2.29 -10.35 2.30
CA PHE A 71 -2.40 -11.63 3.00
C PHE A 71 -2.85 -12.76 2.06
N ALA A 72 -3.84 -12.49 1.19
CA ALA A 72 -4.31 -13.47 0.22
C ALA A 72 -3.19 -13.97 -0.73
N LEU A 73 -2.20 -13.13 -1.04
CA LEU A 73 -1.01 -13.55 -1.80
C LEU A 73 -0.19 -14.62 -1.07
N PHE A 74 -0.04 -14.51 0.26
CA PHE A 74 0.66 -15.51 1.06
C PHE A 74 -0.18 -16.75 1.33
N GLU A 75 -1.48 -16.60 1.58
CA GLU A 75 -2.40 -17.74 1.72
C GLU A 75 -2.45 -18.60 0.45
N ALA A 76 -2.29 -17.97 -0.71
CA ALA A 76 -2.21 -18.67 -1.99
C ALA A 76 -0.82 -19.22 -2.32
N HIS A 77 0.21 -18.93 -1.52
CA HIS A 77 1.58 -19.30 -1.86
C HIS A 77 1.98 -20.66 -1.26
N SER A 78 2.28 -21.65 -2.10
CA SER A 78 2.58 -23.04 -1.74
C SER A 78 3.75 -23.27 -0.77
N LYS A 79 4.73 -22.36 -0.72
CA LYS A 79 5.95 -22.49 0.11
C LYS A 79 6.03 -21.56 1.33
N TYR A 80 5.13 -20.60 1.48
CA TYR A 80 5.07 -19.77 2.69
C TYR A 80 3.93 -20.27 3.55
N GLU A 81 4.13 -20.36 4.86
CA GLU A 81 3.08 -20.72 5.81
C GLU A 81 2.70 -19.47 6.60
N VAL A 82 1.42 -19.11 6.59
CA VAL A 82 0.89 -18.02 7.42
C VAL A 82 0.76 -18.52 8.86
N LEU A 83 1.53 -17.92 9.77
CA LEU A 83 1.54 -18.29 11.19
C LEU A 83 0.51 -17.51 12.00
N ASP A 84 0.33 -16.22 11.67
CA ASP A 84 -0.62 -15.32 12.33
C ASP A 84 -0.86 -14.06 11.47
N THR A 85 -2.03 -13.43 11.61
CA THR A 85 -2.35 -12.14 10.94
C THR A 85 -3.14 -11.23 11.87
N GLY A 86 -2.93 -9.91 11.76
CA GLY A 86 -3.70 -8.91 12.50
C GLY A 86 -3.58 -9.05 14.02
N VAL A 87 -2.38 -9.34 14.53
CA VAL A 87 -2.15 -9.62 15.95
C VAL A 87 -2.21 -8.34 16.76
N GLY A 88 -3.26 -8.17 17.56
CA GLY A 88 -3.36 -7.06 18.50
C GLY A 88 -2.36 -7.21 19.67
N ILE A 89 -1.57 -6.16 19.90
CA ILE A 89 -0.65 -6.07 21.05
C ILE A 89 -1.24 -5.10 22.06
N PHE A 90 -1.45 -5.56 23.29
CA PHE A 90 -2.14 -4.83 24.34
C PHE A 90 -1.21 -4.54 25.52
N ASN A 91 -1.39 -3.35 26.12
CA ASN A 91 -0.91 -3.05 27.45
C ASN A 91 -2.16 -2.90 28.33
N GLU A 92 -2.34 -3.84 29.26
CA GLU A 92 -3.61 -4.02 29.99
C GLU A 92 -4.79 -4.15 29.00
N GLU A 93 -5.76 -3.24 29.06
CA GLU A 93 -6.93 -3.23 28.18
C GLU A 93 -6.72 -2.39 26.92
N ARG A 94 -5.61 -1.66 26.80
CA ARG A 94 -5.36 -0.74 25.67
C ARG A 94 -4.51 -1.40 24.60
N GLN A 95 -5.04 -1.48 23.39
CA GLN A 95 -4.23 -1.88 22.23
C GLN A 95 -3.16 -0.80 21.93
N VAL A 96 -1.90 -1.20 21.99
CA VAL A 96 -0.72 -0.35 21.74
C VAL A 96 -0.35 -0.36 20.27
N THR A 97 -0.45 -1.53 19.64
CA THR A 97 -0.22 -1.71 18.20
C THR A 97 -0.90 -2.96 17.69
N GLU A 98 -0.87 -3.15 16.38
CA GLU A 98 -1.21 -4.39 15.70
C GLU A 98 0.00 -4.81 14.86
N LEU A 99 0.27 -6.11 14.80
CA LEU A 99 1.24 -6.70 13.88
C LEU A 99 0.48 -7.23 12.66
N ASP A 100 0.97 -6.92 11.46
CA ASP A 100 0.20 -7.22 10.26
C ASP A 100 0.25 -8.72 9.90
N ILE A 101 1.44 -9.30 9.66
CA ILE A 101 1.55 -10.73 9.34
C ILE A 101 2.85 -11.38 9.86
N LEU A 102 2.71 -12.61 10.33
CA LEU A 102 3.80 -13.51 10.71
C LEU A 102 3.77 -14.75 9.80
N LEU A 103 4.92 -15.10 9.26
CA LEU A 103 5.08 -16.16 8.27
C LEU A 103 6.20 -17.11 8.68
N ARG A 104 6.16 -18.34 8.18
CA ARG A 104 7.35 -19.18 7.99
C ARG A 104 7.72 -19.17 6.52
N THR A 105 8.99 -18.88 6.24
CA THR A 105 9.53 -18.82 4.88
C THR A 105 9.86 -20.23 4.35
N PRO A 106 10.09 -20.38 3.04
CA PRO A 106 10.50 -21.66 2.45
C PRO A 106 11.79 -22.23 3.06
N GLU A 107 12.67 -21.36 3.58
CA GLU A 107 13.92 -21.72 4.25
C GLU A 107 13.70 -22.18 5.71
N GLY A 108 12.46 -22.14 6.19
CA GLY A 108 12.09 -22.54 7.54
C GLY A 108 12.32 -21.46 8.61
N ARG A 109 12.68 -20.23 8.23
CA ARG A 109 12.82 -19.07 9.14
C ARG A 109 11.46 -18.41 9.38
N GLY A 110 11.34 -17.69 10.49
CA GLY A 110 10.23 -16.79 10.75
C GLY A 110 10.40 -15.47 10.00
N LEU A 111 9.31 -14.89 9.54
CA LEU A 111 9.31 -13.57 8.91
C LEU A 111 8.11 -12.78 9.43
N HIS A 112 8.42 -11.63 10.04
CA HIS A 112 7.43 -10.65 10.46
C HIS A 112 7.41 -9.51 9.45
N LEU A 113 6.28 -9.27 8.80
CA LEU A 113 6.11 -8.18 7.85
C LEU A 113 5.07 -7.18 8.34
N GLU A 114 5.48 -5.91 8.35
CA GLU A 114 4.58 -4.77 8.50
C GLU A 114 4.29 -4.17 7.13
N ALA A 115 3.03 -4.19 6.72
CA ALA A 115 2.58 -3.80 5.39
C ALA A 115 1.99 -2.39 5.38
N ALA A 116 2.40 -1.55 4.44
CA ALA A 116 1.72 -0.28 4.23
C ALA A 116 1.67 0.13 2.76
N VAL A 117 0.50 0.65 2.38
CA VAL A 117 0.34 1.41 1.15
C VAL A 117 0.28 2.90 1.44
N LYS A 118 1.08 3.70 0.73
CA LYS A 118 1.22 5.13 0.98
C LYS A 118 1.16 5.98 -0.28
N PHE A 119 0.58 7.15 -0.12
CA PHE A 119 0.45 8.14 -1.17
C PHE A 119 0.81 9.47 -0.57
N TYR A 120 1.91 10.06 -1.04
CA TYR A 120 2.45 11.31 -0.51
C TYR A 120 2.74 12.26 -1.66
N LEU A 121 2.80 13.55 -1.37
CA LEU A 121 3.20 14.60 -2.27
C LEU A 121 4.60 15.07 -1.90
N TYR A 122 5.42 15.36 -2.89
CA TYR A 122 6.54 16.26 -2.68
C TYR A 122 6.05 17.70 -2.68
N VAL A 123 6.42 18.43 -1.63
CA VAL A 123 6.11 19.85 -1.48
C VAL A 123 7.40 20.57 -1.13
N GLU A 124 7.78 21.58 -1.92
CA GLU A 124 8.86 22.49 -1.55
C GLU A 124 8.48 23.29 -0.31
N GLY A 125 9.36 23.29 0.69
CA GLY A 125 9.28 24.16 1.86
C GLY A 125 10.56 24.99 1.98
N GLU A 126 10.53 25.94 2.93
CA GLU A 126 11.68 26.81 3.21
C GLU A 126 12.94 26.01 3.62
N ASP A 127 12.75 24.88 4.31
CA ASP A 127 13.83 23.99 4.78
C ASP A 127 14.10 22.81 3.82
N GLY A 128 13.58 22.85 2.59
CA GLY A 128 13.77 21.81 1.57
C GLY A 128 12.51 20.99 1.26
N VAL A 129 12.70 19.81 0.68
CA VAL A 129 11.61 18.95 0.18
C VAL A 129 10.91 18.24 1.34
N ARG A 130 9.59 18.46 1.48
CA ARG A 130 8.72 17.77 2.43
C ARG A 130 7.92 16.67 1.75
N VAL A 131 7.65 15.59 2.49
CA VAL A 131 6.83 14.45 2.04
C VAL A 131 5.55 14.39 2.87
N VAL A 132 4.45 14.88 2.31
CA VAL A 132 3.18 15.08 3.04
C VAL A 132 2.02 14.39 2.36
N GLY A 133 1.10 13.84 3.14
CA GLY A 133 -0.07 13.16 2.61
C GLY A 133 -0.96 14.14 1.85
N PRO A 134 -1.80 13.68 0.91
CA PRO A 134 -2.71 14.55 0.15
C PRO A 134 -3.60 15.46 1.01
N ASN A 135 -3.92 15.03 2.23
CA ASN A 135 -4.74 15.79 3.18
C ASN A 135 -3.90 16.60 4.20
N GLY A 136 -2.58 16.70 4.02
CA GLY A 136 -1.64 17.43 4.89
C GLY A 136 -1.35 16.80 6.27
N ASN A 137 -2.20 15.90 6.76
CA ASN A 137 -2.12 15.33 8.11
C ASN A 137 -1.22 14.09 8.25
N ASP A 138 -0.93 13.40 7.14
CA ASP A 138 -0.04 12.23 7.13
C ASP A 138 1.37 12.71 6.82
N VAL A 139 2.32 12.43 7.71
CA VAL A 139 3.71 12.87 7.57
C VAL A 139 4.59 11.62 7.64
N LEU A 140 5.57 11.52 6.75
CA LEU A 140 6.39 10.33 6.57
C LEU A 140 7.06 9.87 7.88
N GLU A 141 7.52 10.80 8.70
CA GLU A 141 8.19 10.56 9.98
C GLU A 141 7.25 9.84 10.97
N ASN A 142 5.98 10.22 11.03
CA ASN A 142 4.99 9.55 11.88
C ASN A 142 4.78 8.09 11.45
N ARG A 143 4.88 7.81 10.15
CA ARG A 143 4.80 6.44 9.63
C ARG A 143 6.03 5.63 10.02
N LEU A 144 7.23 6.20 9.93
CA LEU A 144 8.46 5.53 10.37
C LEU A 144 8.40 5.18 11.86
N ALA A 145 8.05 6.16 12.72
CA ALA A 145 7.91 5.94 14.16
C ALA A 145 6.87 4.85 14.50
N LYS A 146 5.81 4.70 13.69
CA LYS A 146 4.85 3.60 13.85
C LYS A 146 5.48 2.25 13.50
N PHE A 147 6.28 2.16 12.44
CA PHE A 147 6.98 0.92 12.09
C PHE A 147 7.96 0.50 13.19
N ASP A 148 8.77 1.42 13.71
CA ASP A 148 9.73 1.10 14.78
C ASP A 148 9.04 0.46 15.99
N ARG A 149 7.90 1.04 16.40
CA ARG A 149 7.07 0.48 17.48
C ARG A 149 6.55 -0.91 17.14
N GLN A 150 6.01 -1.08 15.94
CA GLN A 150 5.47 -2.36 15.47
C GLN A 150 6.53 -3.46 15.46
N LEU A 151 7.72 -3.19 14.90
CA LEU A 151 8.81 -4.15 14.84
C LEU A 151 9.37 -4.50 16.22
N MET A 152 9.49 -3.52 17.12
CA MET A 152 9.89 -3.76 18.51
C MET A 152 8.91 -4.71 19.24
N HIS A 153 7.61 -4.46 19.10
CA HIS A 153 6.59 -5.34 19.70
C HIS A 153 6.54 -6.71 19.01
N GLY A 154 6.73 -6.77 17.68
CA GLY A 154 6.83 -8.00 16.93
C GLY A 154 7.97 -8.89 17.42
N GLN A 155 9.16 -8.32 17.62
CA GLN A 155 10.32 -9.02 18.20
C GLN A 155 10.01 -9.62 19.58
N SER A 156 9.29 -8.89 20.42
CA SER A 156 8.91 -9.38 21.76
C SER A 156 7.84 -10.47 21.69
N TYR A 157 6.86 -10.31 20.81
CA TYR A 157 5.75 -11.25 20.62
C TYR A 157 6.25 -12.61 20.12
N VAL A 158 7.06 -12.64 19.07
CA VAL A 158 7.53 -13.90 18.46
C VAL A 158 8.45 -14.68 19.38
N LYS A 159 9.26 -14.01 20.23
CA LYS A 159 10.08 -14.68 21.24
C LYS A 159 9.26 -15.50 22.22
N GLY A 160 8.06 -15.03 22.57
CA GLY A 160 7.16 -15.73 23.48
C GLY A 160 6.35 -16.82 22.79
N LYS A 161 5.83 -16.54 21.58
CA LYS A 161 4.91 -17.43 20.88
C LYS A 161 5.60 -18.51 20.04
N TYR A 162 6.77 -18.20 19.49
CA TYR A 162 7.55 -19.06 18.58
C TYR A 162 9.03 -19.12 19.01
N PRO A 163 9.34 -19.60 20.23
CA PRO A 163 10.69 -19.52 20.80
C PRO A 163 11.76 -20.29 20.00
N ASP A 164 11.36 -21.32 19.25
CA ASP A 164 12.26 -22.17 18.46
C ASP A 164 12.48 -21.67 17.03
N LEU A 165 11.93 -20.50 16.69
CA LEU A 165 12.00 -19.93 15.35
C LEU A 165 12.69 -18.56 15.38
N GLU A 166 13.76 -18.40 14.60
CA GLU A 166 14.38 -17.10 14.39
C GLU A 166 13.57 -16.28 13.39
N PHE A 167 13.27 -15.02 13.75
CA PHE A 167 12.49 -14.11 12.91
C PHE A 167 13.33 -12.98 12.32
N ASP A 168 13.12 -12.73 11.04
CA ASP A 168 13.47 -11.47 10.41
C ASP A 168 12.27 -10.51 10.52
N HIS A 169 12.51 -9.23 10.84
CA HIS A 169 11.45 -8.24 11.10
C HIS A 169 11.56 -7.09 10.11
N MET A 170 10.64 -7.06 9.14
CA MET A 170 10.80 -6.25 7.95
C MET A 170 9.54 -5.42 7.62
N ILE A 171 9.73 -4.45 6.74
CA ILE A 171 8.70 -3.52 6.28
C ILE A 171 8.42 -3.76 4.80
N PHE A 172 7.18 -4.04 4.46
CA PHE A 172 6.70 -4.13 3.09
C PHE A 172 5.91 -2.87 2.73
N THR A 173 6.37 -2.12 1.73
CA THR A 173 5.67 -0.89 1.32
C THR A 173 5.39 -0.84 -0.17
N ARG A 174 4.23 -0.28 -0.51
CA ARG A 174 3.81 0.09 -1.86
C ARG A 174 3.22 1.48 -1.85
N GLY A 175 3.09 2.10 -3.01
CA GLY A 175 2.58 3.46 -3.05
C GLY A 175 3.05 4.26 -4.23
N ARG A 176 2.62 5.53 -4.24
CA ARG A 176 3.03 6.53 -5.22
C ARG A 176 3.45 7.81 -4.53
N ILE A 177 4.53 8.40 -5.02
CA ILE A 177 4.95 9.75 -4.67
C ILE A 177 4.49 10.68 -5.79
N PHE A 178 3.83 11.77 -5.45
CA PHE A 178 3.32 12.73 -6.43
C PHE A 178 4.26 13.93 -6.51
N GLN A 179 4.74 14.21 -7.72
CA GLN A 179 5.55 15.38 -8.05
C GLN A 179 4.65 16.57 -8.40
N PRO A 180 5.08 17.82 -8.15
CA PRO A 180 4.37 18.96 -8.72
C PRO A 180 4.41 18.86 -10.25
N MET A 181 3.26 19.09 -10.91
CA MET A 181 3.15 19.03 -12.38
C MET A 181 4.00 20.09 -13.10
N LYS A 182 4.41 21.13 -12.37
CA LYS A 182 5.31 22.18 -12.83
C LYS A 182 6.43 22.36 -11.81
N GLY A 183 7.66 22.55 -12.28
CA GLY A 183 8.83 22.77 -11.43
C GLY A 183 9.90 21.70 -11.64
N GLU A 184 10.84 21.65 -10.70
CA GLU A 184 11.91 20.66 -10.71
C GLU A 184 11.42 19.31 -10.17
N THR A 185 12.03 18.23 -10.66
CA THR A 185 11.80 16.90 -10.11
C THR A 185 12.40 16.82 -8.71
N LEU A 186 11.56 16.54 -7.73
CA LEU A 186 11.96 16.46 -6.34
C LEU A 186 12.38 15.04 -5.97
N SER A 187 13.22 14.91 -4.95
CA SER A 187 13.62 13.62 -4.40
C SER A 187 13.78 13.70 -2.89
N HIS A 188 13.68 12.55 -2.23
CA HIS A 188 13.86 12.45 -0.80
C HIS A 188 14.54 11.11 -0.43
N PRO A 189 15.54 11.08 0.46
CA PRO A 189 16.33 9.87 0.74
C PRO A 189 15.54 8.65 1.20
N LEU A 190 14.41 8.89 1.90
CA LEU A 190 13.52 7.85 2.40
C LEU A 190 12.51 7.32 1.37
N ILE A 191 12.44 7.92 0.18
CA ILE A 191 11.59 7.44 -0.91
C ILE A 191 12.43 6.59 -1.83
N HIS A 192 11.93 5.41 -2.18
CA HIS A 192 12.64 4.50 -3.06
C HIS A 192 12.83 5.13 -4.46
N PRO A 193 14.03 5.11 -5.06
CA PRO A 193 14.29 5.78 -6.35
C PRO A 193 13.44 5.26 -7.51
N LYS A 194 12.95 4.02 -7.42
CA LYS A 194 12.03 3.40 -8.40
C LYS A 194 10.57 3.38 -7.93
N CYS A 195 10.24 4.09 -6.85
CA CYS A 195 8.85 4.25 -6.42
C CYS A 195 8.03 4.81 -7.58
N GLU A 196 6.79 4.34 -7.73
CA GLU A 196 5.90 4.86 -8.76
C GLU A 196 5.63 6.35 -8.53
N VAL A 197 5.61 7.12 -9.62
CA VAL A 197 5.44 8.56 -9.60
C VAL A 197 4.11 8.96 -10.21
N GLY A 198 3.37 9.81 -9.51
CA GLY A 198 2.24 10.56 -10.07
C GLY A 198 2.53 12.05 -10.11
N GLU A 199 1.54 12.84 -10.53
CA GLU A 199 1.61 14.29 -10.52
C GLU A 199 0.55 14.91 -9.62
N TRP A 200 0.82 16.10 -9.09
CA TRP A 200 -0.19 16.92 -8.45
C TRP A 200 -0.18 18.36 -8.96
N VAL A 201 -1.34 18.99 -8.93
CA VAL A 201 -1.56 20.38 -9.35
C VAL A 201 -2.59 21.03 -8.43
N ARG A 202 -2.49 22.34 -8.22
CA ARG A 202 -3.52 23.11 -7.48
C ARG A 202 -4.52 23.71 -8.45
N SER A 203 -5.80 23.51 -8.18
CA SER A 203 -6.95 24.25 -8.75
C SER A 203 -7.09 24.27 -10.27
N SER A 204 -6.24 23.54 -10.99
CA SER A 204 -6.29 23.38 -12.44
C SER A 204 -6.50 21.90 -12.74
N VAL A 205 -7.74 21.52 -13.01
CA VAL A 205 -8.09 20.16 -13.45
C VAL A 205 -7.52 19.96 -14.85
N PRO A 206 -6.63 19.00 -15.08
CA PRO A 206 -6.09 18.74 -16.40
C PRO A 206 -7.18 18.27 -17.38
N GLU A 207 -6.98 18.55 -18.66
CA GLU A 207 -7.79 17.95 -19.73
C GLU A 207 -7.68 16.41 -19.68
N GLU A 208 -8.76 15.73 -20.10
CA GLU A 208 -8.84 14.26 -20.16
C GLU A 208 -8.62 13.53 -18.82
N LEU A 209 -8.82 14.23 -17.70
CA LEU A 209 -8.76 13.62 -16.38
C LEU A 209 -10.00 12.73 -16.14
N HIS A 210 -9.75 11.44 -15.97
CA HIS A 210 -10.71 10.44 -15.54
C HIS A 210 -10.71 10.32 -14.01
N LEU A 211 -11.84 10.60 -13.34
CA LEU A 211 -11.90 10.52 -11.87
C LEU A 211 -11.80 9.09 -11.36
N MET A 212 -11.16 9.01 -10.20
CA MET A 212 -11.32 7.92 -9.26
C MET A 212 -12.32 8.37 -8.18
N VAL A 213 -13.54 7.85 -8.28
CA VAL A 213 -14.67 8.19 -7.40
C VAL A 213 -14.51 7.55 -6.01
N SER A 214 -13.80 6.43 -5.94
CA SER A 214 -13.62 5.62 -4.74
C SER A 214 -12.16 5.61 -4.32
N ARG A 215 -11.89 5.82 -3.03
CA ARG A 215 -10.51 5.87 -2.50
C ARG A 215 -9.70 4.59 -2.75
N TRP A 216 -10.35 3.43 -2.88
CA TRP A 216 -9.65 2.17 -3.16
C TRP A 216 -9.11 2.08 -4.59
N GLU A 217 -9.63 2.88 -5.54
CA GLU A 217 -9.17 2.84 -6.94
C GLU A 217 -7.70 3.23 -7.08
N TRP A 218 -7.15 3.93 -6.09
CA TRP A 218 -5.75 4.34 -6.03
C TRP A 218 -4.77 3.16 -6.02
N ILE A 219 -5.19 1.99 -5.55
CA ILE A 219 -4.36 0.78 -5.50
C ILE A 219 -4.72 -0.21 -6.62
N ALA A 220 -5.78 0.05 -7.38
CA ALA A 220 -6.27 -0.83 -8.45
C ALA A 220 -5.67 -0.43 -9.80
N TRP A 221 -4.34 -0.53 -9.91
CA TRP A 221 -3.55 0.01 -11.01
C TRP A 221 -3.04 -1.08 -11.98
N PRO A 222 -2.97 -0.83 -13.30
CA PRO A 222 -3.46 0.36 -14.01
C PRO A 222 -4.99 0.49 -13.91
N PRO A 223 -5.54 1.72 -13.99
CA PRO A 223 -6.97 1.93 -13.90
C PRO A 223 -7.69 1.35 -15.13
N MET A 224 -8.93 0.88 -14.95
CA MET A 224 -9.81 0.47 -16.06
C MET A 224 -10.93 1.51 -16.25
N TYR A 225 -11.22 1.86 -17.50
CA TYR A 225 -12.25 2.79 -18.01
C TYR A 225 -13.11 3.52 -16.95
N ALA A 226 -12.96 4.85 -16.85
CA ALA A 226 -13.84 5.69 -16.05
C ALA A 226 -15.08 6.13 -16.83
N ALA A 227 -16.24 6.10 -16.18
CA ALA A 227 -17.49 6.70 -16.66
C ALA A 227 -17.39 8.26 -16.68
N PRO A 228 -18.27 8.98 -17.40
CA PRO A 228 -18.28 10.44 -17.43
C PRO A 228 -18.50 11.08 -16.04
N PHE A 229 -18.06 12.34 -15.93
CA PHE A 229 -17.59 13.04 -14.73
C PHE A 229 -18.54 14.17 -14.27
N GLU A 230 -18.67 14.41 -12.95
CA GLU A 230 -19.11 15.69 -12.36
C GLU A 230 -18.08 16.22 -11.34
N LEU A 231 -17.75 17.52 -11.41
CA LEU A 231 -16.75 18.21 -10.55
C LEU A 231 -17.32 18.44 -9.15
N ASP A 232 -16.83 17.68 -8.17
CA ASP A 232 -16.96 18.04 -6.77
C ASP A 232 -15.85 19.06 -6.39
N SER A 233 -16.20 19.94 -5.47
CA SER A 233 -15.41 21.05 -4.93
C SER A 233 -14.23 20.65 -4.02
N GLN A 234 -14.07 19.36 -3.73
CA GLN A 234 -12.95 18.83 -2.94
C GLN A 234 -11.87 18.24 -3.86
N ALA A 235 -10.65 18.05 -3.32
CA ALA A 235 -9.50 17.53 -4.07
C ALA A 235 -9.90 16.42 -5.07
N THR A 236 -9.78 16.71 -6.37
CA THR A 236 -10.18 15.78 -7.42
C THR A 236 -9.01 14.86 -7.76
N HIS A 237 -9.21 13.55 -7.60
CA HIS A 237 -8.18 12.54 -7.82
C HIS A 237 -8.56 11.71 -9.02
N GLY A 238 -7.59 11.42 -9.88
CA GLY A 238 -7.88 10.74 -11.13
C GLY A 238 -6.65 10.27 -11.85
N TRP A 239 -6.84 9.89 -13.10
CA TRP A 239 -5.78 9.51 -13.99
C TRP A 239 -6.04 10.10 -15.37
N ARG A 240 -4.99 10.24 -16.17
CA ARG A 240 -5.09 10.63 -17.58
C ARG A 240 -4.16 9.75 -18.41
N ASN A 241 -4.41 9.65 -19.70
CA ASN A 241 -3.49 9.01 -20.64
C ASN A 241 -2.77 10.11 -21.43
N VAL A 242 -1.45 10.19 -21.31
CA VAL A 242 -0.64 11.16 -22.06
C VAL A 242 0.33 10.38 -22.93
N GLY A 243 0.07 10.35 -24.24
CA GLY A 243 0.96 9.69 -25.20
C GLY A 243 1.10 8.18 -25.03
N GLY A 244 0.06 7.51 -24.48
CA GLY A 244 0.07 6.08 -24.20
C GLY A 244 0.42 5.73 -22.75
N GLU A 245 0.98 6.68 -21.99
CA GLU A 245 1.36 6.50 -20.60
C GLU A 245 0.22 6.92 -19.66
N VAL A 246 -0.14 6.03 -18.73
CA VAL A 246 -1.17 6.33 -17.74
C VAL A 246 -0.54 7.05 -16.56
N GLN A 247 -1.04 8.24 -16.28
CA GLN A 247 -0.54 9.08 -15.20
C GLN A 247 -1.57 9.25 -14.10
N HIS A 248 -1.18 8.99 -12.86
CA HIS A 248 -2.01 9.27 -11.68
C HIS A 248 -1.87 10.75 -11.31
N VAL A 249 -3.00 11.45 -11.19
CA VAL A 249 -3.03 12.88 -10.89
C VAL A 249 -3.84 13.17 -9.62
N ILE A 250 -3.31 14.05 -8.78
CA ILE A 250 -4.02 14.67 -7.65
C ILE A 250 -4.22 16.15 -7.94
N VAL A 251 -5.47 16.60 -7.96
CA VAL A 251 -5.80 18.03 -7.98
C VAL A 251 -6.13 18.45 -6.56
N LEU A 252 -5.30 19.32 -6.00
CA LEU A 252 -5.53 19.90 -4.68
C LEU A 252 -6.43 21.13 -4.80
N PRO A 253 -7.31 21.40 -3.81
CA PRO A 253 -7.97 22.69 -3.69
C PRO A 253 -6.94 23.79 -3.42
N ASP A 254 -7.35 25.05 -3.61
CA ASP A 254 -6.57 26.22 -3.19
C ASP A 254 -6.26 26.19 -1.68
#